data_AF-A0A8T3RF47-F1
#
_entry.id   AF-A0A8T3RF47-F1
#
_cell.length_a   1.000
_cell.length_b   1.000
_cell.length_c   1.000
_cell.angle_alpha   90.00
_cell.angle_beta   90.00
_cell.angle_gamma   90.00
#
_symmetry.space_group_name_H-M   'P 1'
#
loop_
_entity.id
_entity.type
_entity.pdbx_description
1 polymer ?
#
loop_
_entity_poly.entity_id
_entity_poly.type
_entity_poly.pdbx_seq_one_letter_code
_entity_poly.pdbx_strand_id
1 'polypeptide(L)'
;MADNATGKGNGKGTLSWNEHAEALLKNWRQRTAAASEAHYKLASGLRRKNLMLGVPVVIFSSVVGTSLFATLADHPEASIPPAFKIAIGSISIATAILAALQTFLRFGERAEKHVVAADWYAAERRGIDQLLALSTEERGSPKECLDRIRKEIAKIGQQSPEIGDRLWEVMAAKYDVDIA
;
A
#
# COMPACT_ATOMS: atom_id res chain seq x y z
N MET A 1 -0.20 14.70 73.17
CA MET A 1 0.98 15.02 72.33
C MET A 1 1.30 13.75 71.57
N ALA A 2 0.83 13.64 70.32
CA ALA A 2 1.64 13.84 69.10
C ALA A 2 2.76 12.79 69.02
N ASP A 3 2.98 12.00 67.97
CA ASP A 3 2.79 12.25 66.54
C ASP A 3 2.95 10.87 65.84
N ASN A 4 1.94 10.38 65.11
CA ASN A 4 1.93 10.20 63.65
C ASN A 4 3.31 9.93 62.98
N ALA A 5 3.46 8.73 62.42
CA ALA A 5 4.37 8.48 61.29
C ALA A 5 3.58 7.73 60.20
N THR A 6 2.98 8.53 59.35
CA THR A 6 2.22 8.18 58.15
C THR A 6 2.98 7.23 57.22
N GLY A 7 2.38 6.08 56.93
CA GLY A 7 2.73 5.26 55.78
C GLY A 7 2.48 6.04 54.48
N LYS A 8 3.56 6.32 53.74
CA LYS A 8 3.47 6.86 52.37
C LYS A 8 2.91 5.78 51.45
N GLY A 9 1.61 5.88 51.15
CA GLY A 9 0.98 5.19 50.04
C GLY A 9 1.57 5.69 48.72
N ASN A 10 2.45 4.90 48.13
CA ASN A 10 3.05 5.18 46.83
C ASN A 10 2.05 4.72 45.74
N GLY A 11 1.05 5.55 45.48
CA GLY A 11 0.05 5.33 44.43
C GLY A 11 0.65 5.50 43.04
N LYS A 12 1.39 4.50 42.56
CA LYS A 12 1.56 4.30 41.11
C LYS A 12 0.20 3.89 40.58
N GLY A 13 -0.62 4.87 40.18
CA GLY A 13 -1.90 4.62 39.54
C GLY A 13 -1.68 3.77 38.30
N THR A 14 -1.96 2.47 38.40
CA THR A 14 -2.11 1.60 37.24
C THR A 14 -3.22 2.21 36.40
N LEU A 15 -2.87 2.81 35.26
CA LEU A 15 -3.85 3.21 34.24
C LEU A 15 -4.71 1.98 33.98
N SER A 16 -6.00 2.05 34.29
CA SER A 16 -6.97 1.03 33.91
C SER A 16 -7.49 1.32 32.51
N TRP A 17 -8.02 0.31 31.83
CA TRP A 17 -8.76 0.49 30.58
C TRP A 17 -9.97 1.37 30.87
N ASN A 18 -9.88 2.65 30.52
CA ASN A 18 -10.95 3.63 30.69
C ASN A 18 -11.55 4.00 29.32
N GLU A 19 -12.67 4.71 29.34
CA GLU A 19 -13.39 5.08 28.12
C GLU A 19 -12.51 5.81 27.09
N HIS A 20 -11.57 6.64 27.54
CA HIS A 20 -10.64 7.37 26.67
C HIS A 20 -9.65 6.42 25.98
N ALA A 21 -9.10 5.44 26.71
CA ALA A 21 -8.21 4.42 26.15
C ALA A 21 -8.94 3.54 25.12
N GLU A 22 -10.19 3.15 25.42
CA GLU A 22 -11.04 2.39 24.49
C GLU A 22 -11.36 3.20 23.23
N ALA A 23 -11.69 4.49 23.38
CA ALA A 23 -11.97 5.39 22.26
C ALA A 23 -10.74 5.57 21.36
N LEU A 24 -9.56 5.76 21.95
CA LEU A 24 -8.30 5.85 21.21
C LEU A 24 -8.01 4.56 20.42
N LEU A 25 -8.21 3.41 21.05
CA LEU A 25 -7.97 2.10 20.42
C LEU A 25 -8.92 1.88 19.23
N LYS A 26 -10.21 2.25 19.38
CA LYS A 26 -11.19 2.22 18.29
C LYS A 26 -10.82 3.18 17.15
N ASN A 27 -10.36 4.39 17.48
CA ASN A 27 -9.90 5.36 16.48
C ASN A 27 -8.68 4.81 15.68
N TRP A 28 -7.71 4.21 16.36
CA TRP A 28 -6.57 3.58 15.69
C TRP A 28 -6.97 2.38 14.84
N ARG A 29 -7.93 1.59 15.27
CA ARG A 29 -8.53 0.52 14.46
C ARG A 29 -9.15 1.05 13.17
N GLN A 30 -9.92 2.14 13.25
CA GLN A 30 -10.52 2.78 12.06
C GLN A 30 -9.44 3.37 11.14
N ARG A 31 -8.45 4.08 11.69
CA ARG A 31 -7.33 4.66 10.94
C ARG A 31 -6.51 3.60 10.20
N THR A 32 -6.16 2.51 10.86
CA THR A 32 -5.41 1.39 10.25
C THR A 32 -6.25 0.68 9.17
N ALA A 33 -7.56 0.54 9.37
CA ALA A 33 -8.46 0.01 8.34
C ALA A 33 -8.53 0.92 7.10
N ALA A 34 -8.72 2.22 7.30
CA ALA A 34 -8.77 3.23 6.24
C ALA A 34 -7.46 3.25 5.44
N ALA A 35 -6.32 3.28 6.12
CA ALA A 35 -5.00 3.26 5.48
C ALA A 35 -4.78 1.98 4.67
N SER A 36 -5.10 0.82 5.24
CA SER A 36 -4.95 -0.47 4.54
C SER A 36 -5.76 -0.50 3.23
N GLU A 37 -7.04 -0.11 3.26
CA GLU A 37 -7.86 -0.08 2.05
C GLU A 37 -7.36 0.95 1.03
N ALA A 38 -6.92 2.13 1.49
CA ALA A 38 -6.34 3.15 0.62
C ALA A 38 -5.14 2.62 -0.16
N HIS A 39 -4.22 1.95 0.54
CA HIS A 39 -3.05 1.35 -0.05
C HIS A 39 -3.41 0.24 -1.05
N TYR A 40 -4.36 -0.66 -0.75
CA TYR A 40 -4.80 -1.65 -1.73
C TYR A 40 -5.41 -1.02 -2.99
N LYS A 41 -6.21 0.06 -2.84
CA LYS A 41 -6.77 0.77 -4.00
C LYS A 41 -5.68 1.37 -4.89
N LEU A 42 -4.66 1.97 -4.30
CA LEU A 42 -3.50 2.50 -5.04
C LEU A 42 -2.73 1.38 -5.73
N ALA A 43 -2.49 0.26 -5.04
CA ALA A 43 -1.85 -0.91 -5.62
C ALA A 43 -2.62 -1.46 -6.83
N SER A 44 -3.94 -1.64 -6.72
CA SER A 44 -4.78 -2.09 -7.84
C SER A 44 -4.74 -1.12 -9.02
N GLY A 45 -4.79 0.19 -8.77
CA GLY A 45 -4.68 1.21 -9.82
C GLY A 45 -3.33 1.15 -10.54
N LEU A 46 -2.23 0.99 -9.80
CA LEU A 46 -0.88 0.87 -10.35
C LEU A 46 -0.69 -0.44 -11.13
N ARG A 47 -1.20 -1.58 -10.64
CA ARG A 47 -1.20 -2.86 -11.36
C ARG A 47 -1.94 -2.74 -12.70
N ARG A 48 -3.09 -2.07 -12.72
CA ARG A 48 -3.84 -1.81 -13.96
C ARG A 48 -3.03 -0.97 -14.94
N LYS A 49 -2.36 0.10 -14.49
CA LYS A 49 -1.48 0.92 -15.34
C LYS A 49 -0.28 0.13 -15.86
N ASN A 50 0.31 -0.74 -15.04
CA ASN A 50 1.40 -1.63 -15.44
C ASN A 50 0.98 -2.54 -16.60
N LEU A 51 -0.19 -3.18 -16.49
CA LEU A 51 -0.74 -4.03 -17.54
C LEU A 51 -1.14 -3.24 -18.79
N MET A 52 -1.70 -2.04 -18.62
CA MET A 52 -2.09 -1.16 -19.71
C MET A 52 -0.91 -0.75 -20.60
N LEU A 53 0.31 -0.63 -20.04
CA LEU A 53 1.54 -0.41 -20.82
C LEU A 53 2.16 -1.73 -21.29
N GLY A 54 2.24 -2.74 -20.41
CA GLY A 54 2.93 -3.99 -20.70
C GLY A 54 2.27 -4.84 -21.79
N VAL A 55 0.94 -4.90 -21.83
CA VAL A 55 0.23 -5.69 -22.84
C VAL A 55 0.49 -5.17 -24.26
N PRO A 56 0.34 -3.86 -24.56
CA PRO A 56 0.74 -3.31 -25.85
C PRO A 56 2.21 -3.54 -26.20
N VAL A 57 3.13 -3.39 -25.24
CA VAL A 57 4.56 -3.64 -25.45
C VAL A 57 4.80 -5.08 -25.92
N VAL A 58 4.19 -6.07 -25.25
CA VAL A 58 4.31 -7.48 -25.62
C VAL A 58 3.75 -7.72 -27.02
N ILE A 59 2.54 -7.24 -27.30
CA ILE A 59 1.89 -7.42 -28.62
C ILE A 59 2.74 -6.82 -29.73
N PHE A 60 3.17 -5.57 -29.60
CA PHE A 60 3.95 -4.91 -30.64
C PHE A 60 5.34 -5.52 -30.80
N SER A 61 5.98 -5.95 -29.70
CA SER A 61 7.25 -6.68 -29.75
C SER A 61 7.11 -8.00 -30.51
N SER A 62 6.02 -8.74 -30.28
CA SER A 62 5.72 -9.96 -31.03
C SER A 62 5.50 -9.68 -32.51
N VAL A 63 4.73 -8.64 -32.87
CA VAL A 63 4.51 -8.23 -34.27
C VAL A 63 5.83 -7.89 -34.95
N VAL A 64 6.68 -7.08 -34.31
CA VAL A 64 7.99 -6.70 -34.85
C VAL A 64 8.90 -7.92 -34.99
N GLY A 65 8.95 -8.79 -33.98
CA GLY A 65 9.76 -10.01 -33.99
C GLY A 65 9.33 -10.99 -35.10
N THR A 66 8.04 -11.32 -35.18
CA THR A 66 7.50 -12.18 -36.24
C THR A 66 7.74 -11.59 -37.62
N SER A 67 7.56 -10.28 -37.79
CA SER A 67 7.81 -9.62 -39.07
C SER A 67 9.28 -9.73 -39.48
N LEU A 68 10.21 -9.56 -38.55
CA LEU A 68 11.63 -9.72 -38.82
C LEU A 68 11.96 -11.15 -39.29
N PHE A 69 11.44 -12.18 -38.62
CA PHE A 69 11.63 -13.56 -39.07
C PHE A 69 10.97 -13.85 -40.43
N ALA A 70 9.79 -13.32 -40.69
CA ALA A 70 9.14 -13.46 -42.00
C ALA A 70 10.01 -12.87 -43.11
N THR A 71 10.64 -11.71 -42.88
CA THR A 71 11.55 -11.10 -43.86
C THR A 71 12.82 -11.90 -44.11
N LEU A 72 13.22 -12.77 -43.18
CA LEU A 72 14.38 -13.67 -43.33
C LEU A 72 14.00 -15.01 -43.99
N ALA A 73 12.75 -15.44 -43.86
CA ALA A 73 12.23 -16.68 -44.43
C ALA A 73 11.76 -16.54 -45.89
N ASP A 74 11.42 -15.31 -46.32
CA ASP A 74 11.05 -15.03 -47.70
C ASP A 74 12.23 -15.27 -48.66
N HIS A 75 11.96 -15.99 -49.74
CA HIS A 75 12.90 -16.16 -50.85
C HIS A 75 13.22 -14.79 -51.48
N PRO A 76 14.45 -14.58 -52.04
CA PRO A 76 14.92 -13.26 -52.53
C PRO A 76 14.04 -12.56 -53.57
N GLU A 77 13.08 -13.27 -54.16
CA GLU A 77 12.24 -12.79 -55.26
C GLU A 77 10.94 -12.11 -54.80
N ALA A 78 10.50 -12.32 -53.55
CA ALA A 78 9.32 -11.67 -52.98
C ALA A 78 9.72 -10.37 -52.26
N SER A 79 9.78 -9.27 -53.00
CA SER A 79 10.13 -7.96 -52.43
C SER A 79 9.00 -7.41 -51.55
N ILE A 80 9.25 -7.35 -50.24
CA ILE A 80 8.33 -6.74 -49.27
C ILE A 80 8.11 -5.26 -49.62
N PRO A 81 6.84 -4.80 -49.74
CA PRO A 81 6.53 -3.42 -50.09
C PRO A 81 7.19 -2.41 -49.13
N PRO A 82 7.74 -1.28 -49.64
CA PRO A 82 8.37 -0.25 -48.80
C PRO A 82 7.45 0.27 -47.68
N ALA A 83 6.14 0.39 -47.96
CA ALA A 83 5.15 0.81 -46.98
C ALA A 83 5.08 -0.12 -45.75
N PHE A 84 5.23 -1.43 -45.95
CA PHE A 84 5.22 -2.42 -44.87
C PHE A 84 6.48 -2.30 -43.98
N LYS A 85 7.65 -2.06 -44.59
CA LYS A 85 8.90 -1.81 -43.86
C LYS A 85 8.81 -0.55 -42.98
N ILE A 86 8.23 0.53 -43.50
CA ILE A 86 8.01 1.77 -42.75
C ILE A 86 7.05 1.56 -41.58
N ALA A 87 5.98 0.77 -41.79
CA ALA A 87 5.02 0.45 -40.73
C ALA A 87 5.67 -0.35 -39.60
N ILE A 88 6.45 -1.41 -39.91
CA ILE A 88 7.17 -2.19 -38.90
C ILE A 88 8.18 -1.31 -38.14
N GLY A 89 8.95 -0.48 -38.86
CA GLY A 89 9.88 0.46 -38.23
C GLY A 89 9.19 1.41 -37.26
N SER A 90 8.02 1.93 -37.63
CA SER A 90 7.22 2.81 -36.78
C SER A 90 6.70 2.10 -35.53
N ILE A 91 6.19 0.86 -35.69
CA ILE A 91 5.75 0.02 -34.56
C ILE A 91 6.92 -0.30 -33.63
N SER A 92 8.12 -0.56 -34.18
CA SER A 92 9.32 -0.83 -33.40
C SER A 92 9.71 0.36 -32.52
N ILE A 93 9.70 1.57 -33.06
CA ILE A 93 9.96 2.80 -32.29
C ILE A 93 8.91 2.98 -31.19
N ALA A 94 7.62 2.83 -31.53
CA ALA A 94 6.54 2.95 -30.56
C ALA A 94 6.67 1.92 -29.42
N THR A 95 7.04 0.69 -29.75
CA THR A 95 7.30 -0.40 -28.79
C THR A 95 8.42 -0.02 -27.83
N ALA A 96 9.54 0.49 -28.35
CA ALA A 96 10.69 0.89 -27.55
C ALA A 96 10.34 2.03 -26.57
N ILE A 97 9.58 3.03 -27.03
CA ILE A 97 9.12 4.14 -26.17
C ILE A 97 8.20 3.62 -25.06
N LEU A 98 7.23 2.77 -25.38
CA LEU A 98 6.32 2.20 -24.39
C LEU A 98 7.05 1.34 -23.36
N ALA A 99 8.02 0.53 -23.80
CA ALA A 99 8.86 -0.28 -22.92
C ALA A 99 9.72 0.60 -21.99
N ALA A 100 10.31 1.67 -22.52
CA ALA A 100 11.07 2.64 -21.71
C ALA A 100 10.18 3.32 -20.66
N LEU A 101 8.97 3.74 -21.04
CA LEU A 101 8.00 4.32 -20.10
C LEU A 101 7.59 3.32 -19.01
N GLN A 102 7.34 2.06 -19.36
CA GLN A 102 7.00 1.02 -18.39
C GLN A 102 8.12 0.81 -17.37
N THR A 103 9.38 0.73 -17.85
CA THR A 103 10.57 0.58 -16.99
C THR A 103 10.79 1.79 -16.11
N PHE A 104 10.63 3.00 -16.64
CA PHE A 104 10.85 4.26 -15.90
C PHE A 104 9.78 4.52 -14.84
N LEU A 105 8.50 4.29 -15.16
CA LEU A 105 7.37 4.58 -14.27
C LEU A 105 7.24 3.57 -13.13
N ARG A 106 7.84 2.37 -13.26
CA ARG A 106 7.93 1.32 -12.23
C ARG A 106 6.60 1.00 -11.57
N PHE A 107 5.52 0.96 -12.35
CA PHE A 107 4.17 0.78 -11.83
C PHE A 107 4.00 -0.51 -11.02
N GLY A 108 4.59 -1.63 -11.48
CA GLY A 108 4.58 -2.89 -10.75
C GLY A 108 5.23 -2.78 -9.37
N GLU A 109 6.46 -2.27 -9.28
CA GLU A 109 7.16 -2.13 -8.00
C GLU A 109 6.45 -1.17 -7.04
N ARG A 110 5.96 -0.03 -7.55
CA ARG A 110 5.19 0.91 -6.74
C ARG A 110 3.93 0.24 -6.20
N ALA A 111 3.25 -0.57 -7.01
CA ALA A 111 2.08 -1.32 -6.55
C ALA A 111 2.44 -2.26 -5.40
N GLU A 112 3.53 -3.02 -5.52
CA GLU A 112 3.98 -3.93 -4.47
C GLU A 112 4.34 -3.20 -3.16
N LYS A 113 4.96 -2.01 -3.24
CA LYS A 113 5.18 -1.15 -2.06
C LYS A 113 3.88 -0.78 -1.35
N HIS A 114 2.83 -0.46 -2.10
CA HIS A 114 1.51 -0.22 -1.51
C HIS A 114 0.87 -1.50 -0.96
N VAL A 115 1.04 -2.67 -1.59
CA VAL A 115 0.53 -3.95 -1.06
C VAL A 115 1.15 -4.26 0.29
N VAL A 116 2.46 -4.15 0.40
CA VAL A 116 3.19 -4.40 1.64
C VAL A 116 2.70 -3.45 2.76
N ALA A 117 2.55 -2.16 2.47
CA ALA A 117 1.98 -1.21 3.42
C ALA A 117 0.54 -1.57 3.83
N ALA A 118 -0.30 -1.97 2.87
CA ALA A 118 -1.67 -2.39 3.14
C ALA A 118 -1.72 -3.61 4.08
N ASP A 119 -0.85 -4.59 3.85
CA ASP A 119 -0.73 -5.82 4.65
C ASP A 119 -0.28 -5.51 6.07
N TRP A 120 0.68 -4.60 6.25
CA TRP A 120 1.15 -4.17 7.57
C TRP A 120 0.04 -3.47 8.36
N TYR A 121 -0.67 -2.52 7.76
CA TYR A 121 -1.81 -1.86 8.41
C TYR A 121 -2.94 -2.85 8.73
N ALA A 122 -3.22 -3.80 7.84
CA ALA A 122 -4.20 -4.87 8.09
C ALA A 122 -3.78 -5.79 9.24
N ALA A 123 -2.48 -6.09 9.36
CA ALA A 123 -1.93 -6.89 10.44
C ALA A 123 -2.07 -6.17 11.79
N GLU A 124 -1.72 -4.88 11.87
CA GLU A 124 -1.89 -4.11 13.10
C GLU A 124 -3.37 -3.97 13.47
N ARG A 125 -4.26 -3.75 12.49
CA ARG A 125 -5.72 -3.74 12.72
C ARG A 125 -6.20 -5.06 13.35
N ARG A 126 -5.75 -6.20 12.83
CA ARG A 126 -6.08 -7.52 13.40
C ARG A 126 -5.54 -7.68 14.82
N GLY A 127 -4.35 -7.14 15.11
CA GLY A 127 -3.82 -7.08 16.47
C GLY A 127 -4.67 -6.24 17.42
N ILE A 128 -5.20 -5.11 16.94
CA ILE A 128 -6.14 -4.27 17.68
C ILE A 128 -7.48 -4.99 17.86
N ASP A 129 -8.00 -5.65 16.82
CA ASP A 129 -9.22 -6.48 16.89
C ASP A 129 -9.09 -7.57 17.96
N GLN A 130 -7.95 -8.26 18.00
CA GLN A 130 -7.67 -9.28 19.01
C GLN A 130 -7.64 -8.68 20.42
N LEU A 131 -7.01 -7.52 20.61
CA LEU A 131 -6.97 -6.84 21.91
C LEU A 131 -8.38 -6.41 22.37
N LEU A 132 -9.20 -5.90 21.46
CA LEU A 132 -10.58 -5.48 21.73
C LEU A 132 -11.51 -6.67 22.03
N ALA A 133 -11.18 -7.88 21.56
CA ALA A 133 -11.94 -9.09 21.84
C ALA A 133 -11.69 -9.67 23.25
N LEU A 134 -10.57 -9.32 23.89
CA LEU A 134 -10.25 -9.73 25.26
C LEU A 134 -11.04 -8.91 26.29
N SER A 135 -11.30 -9.49 27.46
CA SER A 135 -11.80 -8.73 28.61
C SER A 135 -10.74 -7.75 29.14
N THR A 136 -11.14 -6.70 29.86
CA THR A 136 -10.23 -5.65 30.33
C THR A 136 -9.14 -6.20 31.25
N GLU A 137 -9.41 -7.28 31.96
CA GLU A 137 -8.52 -7.96 32.89
C GLU A 137 -7.42 -8.77 32.16
N GLU A 138 -7.72 -9.26 30.96
CA GLU A 138 -6.83 -10.10 30.15
C GLU A 138 -5.89 -9.30 29.23
N ARG A 139 -6.17 -8.01 29.01
CA ARG A 139 -5.43 -7.15 28.08
C ARG A 139 -4.05 -6.71 28.60
N GLY A 140 -3.80 -6.84 29.90
CA GLY A 140 -2.60 -6.30 30.54
C GLY A 140 -2.61 -4.77 30.67
N SER A 141 -1.43 -4.17 30.82
CA SER A 141 -1.25 -2.73 31.08
C SER A 141 -1.66 -1.88 29.87
N PRO A 142 -2.66 -0.98 29.99
CA PRO A 142 -3.10 -0.11 28.90
C PRO A 142 -1.96 0.73 28.31
N LYS A 143 -1.08 1.26 29.17
CA LYS A 143 0.04 2.10 28.74
C LYS A 143 0.99 1.33 27.83
N GLU A 144 1.35 0.11 28.20
CA GLU A 144 2.27 -0.73 27.43
C GLU A 144 1.64 -1.15 26.10
N CYS A 145 0.36 -1.55 26.10
CA CYS A 145 -0.37 -1.90 24.89
C CYS A 145 -0.49 -0.71 23.93
N LEU A 146 -0.90 0.45 24.41
CA LEU A 146 -1.05 1.65 23.58
C LEU A 146 0.30 2.15 23.07
N ASP A 147 1.36 2.12 23.90
CA ASP A 147 2.71 2.48 23.46
C ASP A 147 3.23 1.53 22.38
N ARG A 148 2.93 0.23 22.46
CA ARG A 148 3.28 -0.76 21.42
C ARG A 148 2.57 -0.43 20.11
N ILE A 149 1.25 -0.28 20.14
CA ILE A 149 0.45 -0.03 18.93
C ILE A 149 0.87 1.30 18.28
N ARG A 150 1.05 2.37 19.08
CA ARG A 150 1.53 3.66 18.56
C ARG A 150 2.87 3.52 17.83
N LYS A 151 3.82 2.79 18.41
CA LYS A 151 5.15 2.58 17.83
C LYS A 151 5.06 1.79 16.52
N GLU A 152 4.26 0.73 16.48
CA GLU A 152 4.07 -0.05 15.25
C GLU A 152 3.37 0.77 14.16
N ILE A 153 2.28 1.49 14.47
CA ILE A 153 1.63 2.37 13.48
C ILE A 153 2.61 3.43 12.94
N ALA A 154 3.41 4.06 13.81
CA ALA A 154 4.40 5.04 13.37
C ALA A 154 5.47 4.43 12.46
N LYS A 155 5.95 3.22 12.80
CA LYS A 155 6.91 2.47 11.98
C LYS A 155 6.34 2.09 10.62
N ILE A 156 5.11 1.58 10.57
CA ILE A 156 4.41 1.28 9.31
C ILE A 156 4.31 2.55 8.47
N GLY A 157 3.90 3.67 9.07
CA GLY A 157 3.82 4.97 8.40
C GLY A 157 5.14 5.43 7.78
N GLN A 158 6.26 5.31 8.51
CA GLN A 158 7.59 5.68 8.02
C GLN A 158 8.05 4.84 6.82
N GLN A 159 7.62 3.58 6.73
CA GLN A 159 8.01 2.67 5.66
C GLN A 159 7.01 2.66 4.49
N SER A 160 5.86 3.31 4.65
CA SER A 160 4.77 3.30 3.67
C SER A 160 4.95 4.40 2.62
N PRO A 161 4.64 4.13 1.34
CA PRO A 161 4.49 5.20 0.35
C PRO A 161 3.29 6.11 0.68
N GLU A 162 3.28 7.33 0.15
CA GLU A 162 2.19 8.27 0.42
C GLU A 162 0.85 7.86 -0.23
N ILE A 163 -0.26 8.08 0.47
CA ILE A 163 -1.62 7.81 -0.03
C ILE A 163 -2.17 8.99 -0.87
N GLY A 164 -1.78 10.22 -0.51
CA GLY A 164 -2.28 11.47 -1.07
C GLY A 164 -3.61 11.94 -0.46
N ASP A 165 -3.74 13.25 -0.27
CA ASP A 165 -4.80 13.89 0.53
C ASP A 165 -6.21 13.51 0.06
N ARG A 166 -6.48 13.61 -1.24
CA ARG A 166 -7.80 13.32 -1.81
C ARG A 166 -8.27 11.90 -1.50
N LEU A 167 -7.39 10.91 -1.58
CA LEU A 167 -7.77 9.53 -1.29
C LEU A 167 -7.89 9.31 0.23
N TRP A 168 -7.01 9.95 1.01
CA TRP A 168 -7.08 9.91 2.46
C TRP A 168 -8.38 10.49 2.99
N GLU A 169 -8.82 11.65 2.53
CA GLU A 169 -10.09 12.29 2.91
C GLU A 169 -11.28 11.35 2.66
N VAL A 170 -11.34 10.72 1.48
CA VAL A 170 -12.40 9.78 1.12
C VAL A 170 -12.40 8.56 2.06
N MET A 171 -11.21 8.02 2.36
CA MET A 171 -11.11 6.84 3.23
C MET A 171 -11.36 7.20 4.69
N ALA A 172 -10.89 8.34 5.16
CA ALA A 172 -11.12 8.83 6.51
C ALA A 172 -12.62 9.05 6.76
N ALA A 173 -13.32 9.69 5.83
CA ALA A 173 -14.77 9.85 5.88
C ALA A 173 -15.50 8.49 5.87
N LYS A 174 -15.06 7.53 5.06
CA LYS A 174 -15.66 6.18 5.00
C LYS A 174 -15.56 5.43 6.33
N TYR A 175 -14.48 5.64 7.08
CA TYR A 175 -14.18 4.91 8.31
C TYR A 175 -14.46 5.70 9.60
N ASP A 176 -15.03 6.90 9.50
CA ASP A 176 -15.28 7.81 10.63
C ASP A 176 -13.98 8.13 11.40
N VAL A 177 -12.92 8.43 10.63
CA VAL A 177 -11.63 8.84 11.15
C VAL A 177 -11.61 10.35 11.28
N ASP A 178 -11.38 10.84 12.50
CA ASP A 178 -11.11 12.26 12.73
C ASP A 178 -9.78 12.69 12.09
N ILE A 179 -9.80 13.75 11.29
CA ILE A 179 -8.67 14.31 10.53
C ILE A 179 -8.13 15.60 11.19
N ALA A 180 -8.60 15.95 12.39
CA ALA A 180 -8.14 17.11 13.15
C ALA A 180 -6.61 17.16 13.37
#